data_AF-A0A2H1W6P4-F1
#
_entry.id   AF-A0A2H1W6P4-F1
#
_cell.length_a   1.000
_cell.length_b   1.000
_cell.length_c   1.000
_cell.angle_alpha   90.00
_cell.angle_beta   90.00
_cell.angle_gamma   90.00
#
_symmetry.space_group_name_H-M   'P 1'
#
loop_
_entity.id
_entity.type
_entity.pdbx_description
1 polymer ?
#
loop_
_entity_poly.entity_id
_entity_poly.type
_entity_poly.pdbx_seq_one_letter_code
_entity_poly.pdbx_strand_id
1 'polypeptide(L)'
;MADRVTLSDFVWLKPIGKTEFDVPIAVKVLKSAGDRIEVKDHDGNVFSTSIQNVLKPLHSTSVQGVEDMITLGELQEYTILHNLHMRYSKQLIY
;
A
#
# COMPACT_ATOMS: atom_id res chain seq x y z
N MET A 1 -12.84 1.52 -27.19
CA MET A 1 -11.51 1.96 -26.72
C MET A 1 -11.69 2.39 -25.28
N ALA A 2 -11.39 1.53 -24.32
CA ALA A 2 -11.58 1.83 -22.90
C ALA A 2 -10.22 2.25 -22.32
N ASP A 3 -10.18 3.46 -21.77
CA ASP A 3 -9.00 4.06 -21.14
C ASP A 3 -8.36 3.07 -20.16
N ARG A 4 -7.18 2.55 -20.52
CA ARG A 4 -6.36 1.78 -19.59
C ARG A 4 -5.76 2.79 -18.62
N VAL A 5 -6.46 3.03 -17.51
CA VAL A 5 -5.82 3.54 -16.29
C VAL A 5 -4.73 2.52 -15.95
N THR A 6 -3.48 2.85 -16.26
CA THR A 6 -2.32 2.06 -15.85
C THR A 6 -2.13 2.31 -14.36
N LEU A 7 -2.83 1.54 -13.54
CA LEU A 7 -2.65 1.52 -12.10
C LEU A 7 -1.20 1.13 -11.80
N SER A 8 -0.52 1.83 -10.90
CA SER A 8 0.81 1.39 -10.47
C SER A 8 0.72 0.02 -9.82
N ASP A 9 1.80 -0.76 -9.94
CA ASP A 9 1.85 -2.11 -9.36
C ASP A 9 1.65 -2.11 -7.84
N PHE A 10 1.98 -1.01 -7.16
CA PHE A 10 1.81 -0.83 -5.72
C PHE A 10 1.00 0.43 -5.44
N VAL A 11 -0.06 0.30 -4.64
CA VAL A 11 -0.98 1.39 -4.30
C VAL A 11 -1.37 1.39 -2.83
N TRP A 12 -1.69 2.57 -2.32
CA TRP A 12 -2.32 2.78 -1.03
C TRP A 12 -3.82 2.62 -1.18
N LEU A 13 -4.43 1.74 -0.39
CA LEU A 13 -5.88 1.63 -0.26
C LEU A 13 -6.40 2.44 0.92
N LYS A 14 -7.64 2.91 0.79
CA LYS A 14 -8.40 3.46 1.91
C LYS A 14 -8.42 2.48 3.08
N PRO A 15 -8.37 2.97 4.33
CA PRO A 15 -8.58 2.14 5.50
C PRO A 15 -9.91 1.40 5.42
N ILE A 16 -9.93 0.15 5.91
CA ILE A 16 -11.13 -0.70 5.86
C ILE A 16 -12.09 -0.35 7.01
N GLY A 17 -11.57 0.12 8.15
CA GLY A 17 -12.37 0.51 9.32
C GLY A 17 -12.77 1.98 9.35
N LYS A 18 -13.40 2.38 10.46
CA LYS A 18 -13.88 3.75 10.76
C LYS A 18 -13.41 4.26 12.13
N THR A 19 -12.40 3.62 12.69
CA THR A 19 -11.77 4.00 13.95
C THR A 19 -10.65 5.02 13.70
N GLU A 20 -10.23 5.71 14.74
CA GLU A 20 -9.14 6.68 14.68
C GLU A 20 -7.77 6.03 14.39
N PHE A 21 -7.65 4.71 14.57
CA PHE A 21 -6.41 3.95 14.34
C PHE A 21 -6.34 3.33 12.94
N ASP A 22 -7.36 3.52 12.12
CA ASP A 22 -7.42 2.94 10.79
C ASP A 22 -6.54 3.72 9.81
N VAL A 23 -5.45 3.09 9.38
CA VAL A 23 -4.51 3.65 8.41
C VAL A 23 -4.69 3.07 7.01
N PRO A 24 -4.29 3.81 5.95
CA PRO A 24 -4.14 3.26 4.62
C PRO A 24 -3.25 2.01 4.56
N ILE A 25 -3.64 1.07 3.70
CA ILE A 25 -2.95 -0.22 3.55
C ILE A 25 -2.19 -0.23 2.22
N ALA A 26 -0.91 -0.59 2.25
CA ALA A 26 -0.11 -0.81 1.06
C ALA A 26 -0.42 -2.19 0.46
N VAL A 27 -0.75 -2.22 -0.83
CA VAL A 27 -1.03 -3.47 -1.54
C VAL A 27 -0.36 -3.49 -2.91
N LYS A 28 -0.09 -4.70 -3.40
CA LYS A 28 0.30 -4.96 -4.78
C LYS A 28 -0.93 -5.31 -5.61
N VAL A 29 -1.10 -4.65 -6.75
CA VAL A 29 -2.14 -4.96 -7.74
C VAL A 29 -1.70 -6.19 -8.53
N LEU A 30 -2.52 -7.23 -8.55
CA LEU A 30 -2.26 -8.45 -9.32
C LEU A 30 -3.00 -8.43 -10.66
N LYS A 31 -4.29 -8.08 -10.63
CA LYS A 31 -5.15 -8.00 -11.82
C LYS A 31 -6.13 -6.84 -11.68
N SER A 32 -6.47 -6.22 -12.80
CA SER A 32 -7.60 -5.29 -12.90
C SER A 32 -8.61 -5.81 -13.90
N ALA A 33 -9.88 -5.82 -13.49
CA ALA A 33 -11.00 -6.24 -14.32
C ALA A 33 -12.15 -5.24 -14.14
N GLY A 34 -12.28 -4.32 -15.10
CA GLY A 34 -13.27 -3.25 -15.03
C GLY A 34 -13.06 -2.36 -13.81
N ASP A 35 -14.08 -2.31 -12.94
CA ASP A 35 -14.11 -1.46 -11.72
C ASP A 35 -13.50 -2.16 -10.47
N ARG A 36 -13.10 -3.42 -10.59
CA ARG A 36 -12.53 -4.20 -9.48
C ARG A 36 -11.08 -4.56 -9.75
N ILE A 37 -10.30 -4.59 -8.68
CA ILE A 37 -8.89 -4.97 -8.67
C ILE A 37 -8.68 -6.10 -7.68
N GLU A 38 -7.89 -7.09 -8.08
CA GLU A 38 -7.37 -8.15 -7.23
C GLU A 38 -6.01 -7.68 -6.70
N VAL A 39 -5.89 -7.60 -5.38
CA VAL A 39 -4.72 -7.05 -4.70
C VAL A 39 -4.18 -8.02 -3.67
N LYS A 40 -2.89 -7.89 -3.38
CA LYS A 40 -2.17 -8.67 -2.36
C LYS A 40 -1.58 -7.72 -1.33
N ASP A 41 -1.85 -7.96 -0.05
CA ASP A 41 -1.26 -7.19 1.04
C ASP A 41 0.18 -7.63 1.37
N HIS A 42 0.75 -7.02 2.41
CA HIS A 42 2.11 -7.32 2.86
C HIS A 42 2.24 -8.67 3.58
N ASP A 43 1.15 -9.18 4.17
CA ASP A 43 1.09 -10.48 4.85
C ASP A 43 0.87 -11.64 3.85
N GLY A 44 0.55 -11.29 2.60
CA GLY A 44 0.37 -12.21 1.50
C GLY A 44 -1.08 -12.61 1.23
N ASN A 45 -2.04 -12.03 1.94
CA ASN A 45 -3.46 -12.26 1.70
C ASN A 45 -3.89 -11.58 0.40
N VAL A 46 -4.69 -12.30 -0.38
CA VAL A 46 -5.24 -11.80 -1.64
C VAL A 46 -6.72 -11.51 -1.46
N PHE A 47 -7.15 -10.32 -1.85
CA PHE A 47 -8.55 -9.92 -1.81
C PHE A 47 -8.92 -9.02 -2.98
N SER A 48 -10.22 -8.87 -3.23
CA SER A 48 -10.74 -8.04 -4.31
C SER A 48 -11.39 -6.78 -3.76
N THR A 49 -10.98 -5.61 -4.26
CA THR A 49 -11.52 -4.30 -3.89
C THR A 49 -11.94 -3.49 -5.12
N SER A 50 -12.70 -2.41 -4.94
CA SER A 50 -13.01 -1.46 -6.01
C SER A 50 -11.81 -0.56 -6.26
N ILE A 51 -11.59 -0.18 -7.53
CA ILE A 51 -10.55 0.80 -7.89
C ILE A 51 -10.77 2.16 -7.21
N GLN A 52 -12.01 2.49 -6.83
CA GLN A 52 -12.36 3.73 -6.11
C GLN A 52 -11.82 3.79 -4.67
N ASN A 53 -11.35 2.64 -4.15
CA ASN A 53 -10.70 2.57 -2.85
C ASN A 53 -9.19 2.84 -2.93
N VAL A 54 -8.64 2.98 -4.14
CA VAL A 54 -7.25 3.39 -4.33
C VAL A 54 -7.12 4.87 -3.99
N LEU A 55 -6.24 5.19 -3.03
CA LEU A 55 -5.90 6.56 -2.66
C LEU A 55 -4.88 7.15 -3.63
N LYS A 56 -3.75 6.46 -3.79
CA LYS A 56 -2.62 6.88 -4.63
C LYS A 56 -1.59 5.76 -4.83
N PRO A 57 -0.70 5.86 -5.82
CA PRO A 57 0.49 5.01 -5.93
C PRO A 57 1.38 5.04 -4.66
N LEU A 58 2.11 3.96 -4.39
CA LEU A 58 3.19 3.98 -3.41
C LEU A 58 4.39 4.76 -3.93
N HIS A 59 5.05 5.52 -3.07
CA HIS A 59 6.38 6.04 -3.35
C HIS A 59 7.42 4.89 -3.35
N SER A 60 8.47 5.00 -4.16
CA SER A 60 9.49 3.95 -4.31
C SER A 60 10.12 3.53 -2.98
N THR A 61 10.39 4.50 -2.10
CA THR A 61 10.93 4.23 -0.75
C THR A 61 9.94 3.51 0.16
N SER A 62 8.63 3.69 -0.01
CA SER A 62 7.62 2.90 0.72
C SER A 62 7.49 1.48 0.18
N VAL A 63 7.84 1.23 -1.08
CA VAL A 63 7.85 -0.14 -1.65
C VAL A 63 9.05 -0.94 -1.14
N GLN A 64 10.23 -0.31 -1.12
CA GLN A 64 11.47 -0.98 -0.73
C GLN A 64 11.67 -1.05 0.79
N GLY A 65 11.12 -0.06 1.49
CA GLY A 65 11.48 0.25 2.86
C GLY A 65 12.80 1.01 2.93
N VAL A 66 13.00 1.72 4.04
CA VAL A 66 14.21 2.51 4.31
C VAL A 66 14.73 2.22 5.70
N GLU A 67 16.04 2.41 5.87
CA GLU A 67 16.68 2.31 7.17
C GLU A 67 16.43 3.57 8.00
N ASP A 68 16.81 4.73 7.48
CA ASP A 68 16.53 6.02 8.08
C ASP A 68 15.17 6.54 7.59
N MET A 69 14.17 6.58 8.48
CA MET A 69 12.81 6.98 8.12
C MET A 69 12.68 8.45 7.70
N ILE A 70 13.67 9.31 7.99
CA ILE A 70 13.66 10.68 7.45
C ILE A 70 13.81 10.70 5.92
N THR A 71 14.32 9.61 5.33
CA THR A 71 14.50 9.45 3.88
C THR A 71 13.26 8.91 3.16
N LEU A 72 12.17 8.64 3.88
CA LEU A 72 10.89 8.32 3.26
C LEU A 72 10.47 9.48 2.35
N GLY A 73 10.01 9.15 1.14
CA GLY A 73 9.56 10.17 0.18
C GLY A 73 8.27 10.84 0.63
N GLU A 74 7.55 10.17 1.55
CA GLU A 74 6.33 10.65 2.15
C GLU A 74 6.41 10.38 3.66
N LEU A 75 6.34 11.44 4.47
CA LEU A 75 6.38 11.37 5.93
C LEU A 75 4.95 11.46 6.49
N GLN A 76 4.15 10.44 6.22
CA GLN A 76 2.81 10.29 6.76
C GLN A 76 2.84 9.18 7.81
N GLU A 77 1.91 9.19 8.76
CA GLU A 77 1.88 8.18 9.82
C GLU A 77 1.81 6.75 9.26
N TYR A 78 0.97 6.53 8.24
CA TYR A 78 0.82 5.22 7.60
C TYR A 78 2.07 4.77 6.82
N THR A 79 2.89 5.70 6.31
CA THR A 79 4.13 5.33 5.61
C THR A 79 5.21 4.94 6.61
N ILE A 80 5.27 5.63 7.76
CA ILE A 80 6.15 5.28 8.89
C ILE A 80 5.76 3.92 9.45
N LEU A 81 4.48 3.71 9.77
CA LEU A 81 3.99 2.45 10.31
C LEU A 81 4.23 1.28 9.33
N HIS A 82 3.99 1.52 8.04
CA HIS A 82 4.28 0.52 7.01
C HIS A 82 5.78 0.16 6.99
N ASN A 83 6.67 1.15 7.05
CA ASN A 83 8.10 0.89 7.08
C ASN A 83 8.51 0.07 8.32
N LEU A 84 8.00 0.44 9.50
CA LEU A 84 8.22 -0.30 10.74
C LEU A 84 7.73 -1.75 10.62
N HIS A 85 6.54 -1.97 10.06
CA HIS A 85 5.98 -3.30 9.85
C HIS A 85 6.84 -4.16 8.91
N MET A 86 7.28 -3.57 7.78
CA MET A 86 8.18 -4.25 6.84
C MET A 86 9.49 -4.67 7.50
N ARG A 87 10.07 -3.79 8.31
CA ARG A 87 11.33 -4.06 9.02
C ARG A 87 11.15 -5.14 10.09
N TYR A 88 10.08 -5.04 10.87
CA TYR A 88 9.74 -6.05 11.88
C TYR A 88 9.56 -7.44 11.27
N SER A 89 8.88 -7.53 10.12
CA SER A 89 8.69 -8.79 9.37
C SER A 89 10.02 -9.40 8.90
N LYS A 90 11.06 -8.57 8.73
CA LYS A 90 12.44 -8.99 8.38
C LYS A 90 13.34 -9.15 9.62
N GLN A 91 12.79 -9.12 10.83
CA GLN A 91 13.52 -9.17 12.11
C GLN A 91 14.52 -8.01 12.30
N LEU A 92 14.26 -6.86 11.68
CA LEU A 92 15.04 -5.62 11.82
C LEU A 92 14.29 -4.67 12.76
N ILE A 93 14.68 -4.64 14.04
CA ILE A 93 13.98 -3.83 15.07
C ILE A 93 14.64 -2.45 15.32
N TYR A 94 15.78 -2.20 14.68
CA TYR A 94 16.51 -0.92 14.65
C TYR A 94 16.94 -0.66 13.23
#